data_AF-A0A7X1J9N4-F1
#
_entry.id   AF-A0A7X1J9N4-F1
#
_cell.length_a   1.000
_cell.length_b   1.000
_cell.length_c   1.000
_cell.angle_alpha   90.00
_cell.angle_beta   90.00
_cell.angle_gamma   90.00
#
_symmetry.space_group_name_H-M   'P 1'
#
loop_
_entity.id
_entity.type
_entity.pdbx_description
1 polymer ?
#
loop_
_entity_poly.entity_id
_entity_poly.type
_entity_poly.pdbx_seq_one_letter_code
_entity_poly.pdbx_strand_id
1 'polypeptide(L)'
;MLGTAARVAEQPDRGSASGHLRRAYTAAYALHPEPGRAYSEAIKAVECAAHATVEPNNTKATLGTMLTQLRQHPGQWVVALPGTTGVEGENVVYAMASLLWKGQTSRHGAQQPTREETADEARMAVDLATSLVRWFADGAVRRR
;
A
#
# COMPACT_ATOMS: atom_id res chain seq x y z
N MET A 1 20.69 20.80 13.57
CA MET A 1 19.52 20.42 12.75
C MET A 1 19.69 18.99 12.22
N LEU A 2 19.60 18.00 13.11
CA LEU A 2 19.55 16.57 12.78
C LEU A 2 18.53 16.00 13.78
N GLY A 3 17.28 15.79 13.37
CA GLY A 3 16.25 15.42 14.35
C GLY A 3 14.90 14.92 13.83
N THR A 4 14.64 14.97 12.53
CA THR A 4 13.36 14.52 11.96
C THR A 4 13.46 13.14 11.31
N ALA A 5 14.56 12.82 10.62
CA ALA A 5 14.72 11.51 9.96
C ALA A 5 14.84 10.33 10.95
N ALA A 6 15.51 10.52 12.09
CA ALA A 6 15.68 9.47 13.09
C ALA A 6 14.39 9.15 13.87
N ARG A 7 13.48 10.12 14.03
CA ARG A 7 12.20 9.91 14.74
C ARG A 7 11.17 9.11 13.94
N VAL A 8 11.32 9.02 12.62
CA VAL A 8 10.44 8.22 11.76
C VAL A 8 10.76 6.72 11.83
N ALA A 9 12.03 6.39 12.07
CA ALA A 9 12.51 5.01 12.16
C ALA A 9 12.05 4.29 13.45
N GLU A 10 11.67 5.03 14.50
CA GLU A 10 11.26 4.52 15.81
C GLU A 10 9.73 4.57 16.03
N GLN A 11 8.91 4.66 14.98
CA GLN A 11 7.46 4.46 15.14
C GLN A 11 7.11 2.96 15.00
N PRO A 12 6.82 2.24 16.11
CA PRO A 12 6.34 0.86 16.06
C PRO A 12 5.02 0.72 15.28
N ASP A 13 4.27 1.81 15.09
CA ASP A 13 2.97 1.86 14.41
C ASP A 13 3.02 1.65 12.89
N ARG A 14 4.20 1.64 12.27
CA ARG A 14 4.41 1.25 10.86
C ARG A 14 5.02 -0.15 10.71
N GLY A 15 5.03 -0.89 11.82
CA GLY A 15 5.71 -2.17 11.99
C GLY A 15 5.34 -3.19 10.91
N SER A 16 6.36 -3.89 10.43
CA SER A 16 6.37 -4.93 9.40
C SER A 16 6.21 -4.51 7.93
N ALA A 17 5.89 -3.25 7.60
CA ALA A 17 5.75 -2.78 6.20
C ALA A 17 7.00 -3.08 5.35
N SER A 18 8.19 -2.71 5.85
CA SER A 18 9.47 -2.99 5.18
C SER A 18 9.77 -4.49 5.08
N GLY A 19 9.36 -5.27 6.08
CA GLY A 19 9.49 -6.73 6.10
C GLY A 19 8.62 -7.39 5.03
N HIS A 20 7.36 -6.97 4.91
CA HIS A 20 6.45 -7.40 3.85
C HIS A 20 6.97 -6.99 2.47
N LEU A 21 7.41 -5.74 2.31
CA LEU A 21 7.93 -5.26 1.03
C LEU A 21 9.18 -6.04 0.57
N ARG A 22 10.10 -6.34 1.51
CA ARG A 22 11.27 -7.20 1.22
C ARG A 22 10.86 -8.60 0.77
N ARG A 23 9.88 -9.22 1.44
CA ARG A 23 9.37 -10.54 1.05
C ARG A 23 8.69 -10.49 -0.31
N ALA A 24 7.94 -9.43 -0.59
CA ALA A 24 7.29 -9.22 -1.88
C ALA A 24 8.32 -9.12 -3.01
N TYR A 25 9.36 -8.30 -2.83
CA TYR A 25 10.45 -8.14 -3.80
C TYR A 25 11.22 -9.47 -4.01
N THR A 26 11.53 -10.17 -2.93
CA THR A 26 12.21 -11.48 -3.01
C THR A 26 11.38 -12.48 -3.81
N ALA A 27 10.08 -12.57 -3.52
CA ALA A 27 9.18 -13.49 -4.21
C ALA A 27 8.98 -13.13 -5.70
N ALA A 28 8.98 -11.84 -6.07
CA ALA A 28 8.78 -11.40 -7.45
C ALA A 28 10.03 -11.56 -8.35
N TYR A 29 11.23 -11.45 -7.76
CA TYR A 29 12.50 -11.35 -8.50
C TYR A 29 13.49 -12.48 -8.21
N ALA A 30 13.12 -13.51 -7.43
CA ALA A 30 13.94 -14.70 -7.24
C ALA A 30 14.11 -15.50 -8.54
N LEU A 31 15.10 -16.42 -8.57
CA LEU A 31 15.33 -17.35 -9.68
C LEU A 31 14.07 -18.17 -10.03
N HIS A 32 13.31 -18.55 -9.00
CA HIS A 32 12.00 -19.17 -9.10
C HIS A 32 10.97 -18.23 -8.46
N PRO A 33 10.32 -17.35 -9.24
CA PRO A 33 9.35 -16.41 -8.70
C PRO A 33 8.14 -17.10 -8.09
N GLU A 34 7.56 -16.49 -7.06
CA GLU A 34 6.30 -16.88 -6.42
C GLU A 34 5.29 -15.72 -6.56
N PRO A 35 4.60 -15.56 -7.71
CA PRO A 35 3.80 -14.38 -7.99
C PRO A 35 2.67 -14.10 -6.98
N GLY A 36 1.89 -15.13 -6.60
CA GLY A 36 0.80 -14.94 -5.63
C GLY A 36 1.32 -14.53 -4.24
N ARG A 37 2.46 -15.09 -3.83
CA ARG A 37 3.14 -14.68 -2.58
C ARG A 37 3.62 -13.23 -2.70
N ALA A 38 4.26 -12.87 -3.80
CA ALA A 38 4.73 -11.50 -4.03
C ALA A 38 3.58 -10.48 -3.95
N TYR A 39 2.47 -10.77 -4.63
CA TYR A 39 1.30 -9.89 -4.66
C TYR A 39 0.68 -9.75 -3.26
N SER A 40 0.47 -10.87 -2.55
CA SER A 40 -0.12 -10.84 -1.20
C SER A 40 0.76 -10.09 -0.19
N GLU A 41 2.08 -10.22 -0.28
CA GLU A 41 3.02 -9.48 0.57
C GLU A 41 3.08 -7.99 0.19
N ALA A 42 2.91 -7.65 -1.08
CA ALA A 42 2.82 -6.25 -1.54
C ALA A 42 1.60 -5.54 -0.94
N ILE A 43 0.42 -6.19 -0.91
CA ILE A 43 -0.79 -5.64 -0.26
C ILE A 43 -0.54 -5.40 1.23
N LYS A 44 -0.03 -6.42 1.95
CA LYS A 44 0.24 -6.31 3.40
C LYS A 44 1.24 -5.20 3.70
N ALA A 45 2.24 -4.99 2.84
CA ALA A 45 3.20 -3.90 3.00
C ALA A 45 2.48 -2.54 2.99
N VAL A 46 1.56 -2.32 2.05
CA VAL A 46 0.77 -1.09 1.95
C VAL A 46 -0.17 -0.94 3.15
N GLU A 47 -0.84 -2.01 3.57
CA GLU A 47 -1.70 -2.01 4.76
C GLU A 47 -0.92 -1.55 6.00
N CYS A 48 0.24 -2.16 6.27
CA CYS A 48 1.09 -1.78 7.40
C CYS A 48 1.56 -0.32 7.33
N ALA A 49 1.92 0.18 6.14
CA ALA A 49 2.41 1.55 6.00
C ALA A 49 1.29 2.60 6.13
N ALA A 50 0.10 2.30 5.61
CA ALA A 50 -1.03 3.23 5.57
C ALA A 50 -1.86 3.25 6.85
N HIS A 51 -1.83 2.18 7.66
CA HIS A 51 -2.72 1.99 8.82
C HIS A 51 -2.74 3.20 9.76
N ALA A 52 -1.60 3.59 10.32
CA ALA A 52 -1.53 4.69 11.28
C ALA A 52 -2.01 6.04 10.71
N THR A 53 -1.97 6.20 9.38
CA THR A 53 -2.42 7.42 8.70
C THR A 53 -3.91 7.39 8.39
N VAL A 54 -4.42 6.26 7.87
CA VAL A 54 -5.76 6.17 7.27
C VAL A 54 -6.80 5.67 8.28
N GLU A 55 -6.45 4.69 9.10
CA GLU A 55 -7.36 4.06 10.06
C GLU A 55 -6.70 3.81 11.43
N PRO A 56 -6.13 4.82 12.10
CA PRO A 56 -5.34 4.63 13.33
C PRO A 56 -6.07 3.93 14.49
N ASN A 57 -7.40 3.94 14.47
CA ASN A 57 -8.25 3.35 15.52
C ASN A 57 -8.85 1.98 15.13
N ASN A 58 -8.55 1.45 13.95
CA ASN A 58 -9.11 0.19 13.46
C ASN A 58 -8.06 -0.94 13.50
N THR A 59 -8.03 -1.69 14.59
CA THR A 59 -7.09 -2.84 14.74
C THR A 59 -7.27 -3.96 13.71
N LYS A 60 -8.34 -3.93 12.92
CA LYS A 60 -8.64 -4.88 11.83
C LYS A 60 -8.62 -4.19 10.46
N ALA A 61 -7.91 -3.07 10.33
CA ALA A 61 -7.80 -2.35 9.09
C ALA A 61 -7.22 -3.24 7.99
N THR A 62 -7.82 -3.16 6.81
CA THR A 62 -7.38 -3.81 5.58
C THR A 62 -7.26 -2.75 4.49
N LEU A 63 -6.59 -3.07 3.37
CA LEU A 63 -6.53 -2.14 2.25
C LEU A 63 -7.93 -1.81 1.72
N GLY A 64 -8.86 -2.76 1.82
CA GLY A 64 -10.27 -2.54 1.47
C GLY A 64 -10.96 -1.48 2.33
N THR A 65 -10.80 -1.52 3.65
CA THR A 65 -11.41 -0.53 4.56
C THR A 65 -10.73 0.83 4.42
N MET A 66 -9.41 0.85 4.24
CA MET A 66 -8.64 2.07 3.99
C MET A 66 -9.07 2.74 2.67
N LEU A 67 -9.36 1.97 1.61
CA LEU A 67 -9.89 2.51 0.36
C LEU A 67 -11.25 3.21 0.54
N THR A 68 -12.10 2.68 1.42
CA THR A 68 -13.36 3.34 1.78
C THR A 68 -13.09 4.69 2.45
N GLN A 69 -12.16 4.76 3.39
CA GLN A 69 -11.78 6.03 4.05
C GLN A 69 -11.21 7.05 3.06
N LEU A 70 -10.28 6.61 2.19
CA LEU A 70 -9.67 7.47 1.17
C LEU A 70 -10.73 8.06 0.22
N ARG A 71 -11.76 7.28 -0.15
CA ARG A 71 -12.83 7.71 -1.06
C ARG A 71 -13.89 8.60 -0.40
N GLN A 72 -14.30 8.30 0.84
CA GLN A 72 -15.42 8.98 1.51
C GLN A 72 -15.04 10.37 2.03
N HIS A 73 -13.75 10.69 2.08
CA HIS A 73 -13.23 11.90 2.70
C HIS A 73 -12.33 12.70 1.77
N PRO A 74 -12.83 13.13 0.59
CA PRO A 74 -12.04 13.95 -0.33
C PRO A 74 -11.66 15.28 0.34
N GLY A 75 -10.42 15.73 0.14
CA GLY A 75 -9.88 16.95 0.73
C GLY A 75 -9.44 16.80 2.20
N GLN A 76 -9.51 15.60 2.79
CA GLN A 76 -8.94 15.33 4.12
C GLN A 76 -7.50 14.83 4.05
N TRP A 77 -6.95 14.63 2.85
CA TRP A 77 -5.62 14.08 2.69
C TRP A 77 -4.69 15.15 2.11
N VAL A 78 -3.44 15.10 2.53
CA VAL A 78 -2.37 15.90 1.94
C VAL A 78 -1.47 14.94 1.21
N VAL A 79 -1.31 15.17 -0.08
CA VAL A 79 -0.34 14.47 -0.93
C VAL A 79 0.69 15.48 -1.37
N ALA A 80 1.97 15.17 -1.17
CA ALA A 80 3.07 16.09 -1.44
C ALA A 80 3.21 16.48 -2.92
N LEU A 81 2.72 15.63 -3.84
CA LEU A 81 2.64 15.96 -5.26
C LEU A 81 1.53 16.99 -5.50
N PRO A 82 1.85 18.19 -6.02
CA PRO A 82 0.86 19.22 -6.26
C PRO A 82 -0.05 18.84 -7.44
N GLY A 83 -1.34 19.16 -7.31
CA GLY A 83 -2.32 19.11 -8.37
C GLY A 83 -2.89 20.50 -8.66
N THR A 84 -3.67 20.62 -9.74
CA THR A 84 -4.27 21.90 -10.15
C THR A 84 -5.44 22.31 -9.25
N THR A 85 -6.23 21.34 -8.80
CA THR A 85 -7.45 21.53 -7.98
C THR A 85 -7.27 21.08 -6.53
N GLY A 86 -6.15 20.42 -6.22
CA GLY A 86 -5.76 20.05 -4.85
C GLY A 86 -6.23 18.67 -4.41
N VAL A 87 -6.92 17.91 -5.29
CA VAL A 87 -7.43 16.55 -5.01
C VAL A 87 -6.81 15.49 -5.92
N GLU A 88 -6.06 15.89 -6.95
CA GLU A 88 -5.47 14.97 -7.93
C GLU A 88 -4.51 13.98 -7.27
N GLY A 89 -3.70 14.46 -6.32
CA GLY A 89 -2.80 13.59 -5.55
C GLY A 89 -3.57 12.53 -4.76
N GLU A 90 -4.68 12.91 -4.11
CA GLU A 90 -5.54 11.95 -3.37
C GLU A 90 -6.13 10.90 -4.32
N ASN A 91 -6.61 11.35 -5.49
CA ASN A 91 -7.17 10.47 -6.52
C ASN A 91 -6.14 9.48 -7.06
N VAL A 92 -4.89 9.90 -7.24
CA VAL A 92 -3.79 9.01 -7.67
C VAL A 92 -3.48 7.96 -6.60
N VAL A 93 -3.36 8.37 -5.34
CA VAL A 93 -3.12 7.43 -4.22
C VAL A 93 -4.26 6.40 -4.13
N TYR A 94 -5.50 6.87 -4.19
CA TYR A 94 -6.68 6.00 -4.21
C TYR A 94 -6.68 5.06 -5.42
N ALA A 95 -6.37 5.56 -6.62
CA ALA A 95 -6.35 4.74 -7.84
C ALA A 95 -5.26 3.65 -7.78
N MET A 96 -4.05 3.97 -7.33
CA MET A 96 -2.97 3.01 -7.15
C MET A 96 -3.33 1.93 -6.13
N ALA A 97 -3.81 2.33 -4.95
CA ALA A 97 -4.24 1.40 -3.90
C ALA A 97 -5.45 0.55 -4.35
N SER A 98 -6.39 1.15 -5.09
CA SER A 98 -7.56 0.44 -5.63
C SER A 98 -7.15 -0.57 -6.70
N LEU A 99 -6.19 -0.23 -7.56
CA LEU A 99 -5.68 -1.12 -8.59
C LEU A 99 -5.00 -2.33 -7.94
N LEU A 100 -4.13 -2.08 -6.95
CA LEU A 100 -3.48 -3.14 -6.18
C LEU A 100 -4.51 -4.04 -5.47
N TRP A 101 -5.50 -3.46 -4.79
CA TRP A 101 -6.49 -4.25 -4.05
C TRP A 101 -7.41 -5.08 -4.95
N LYS A 102 -7.83 -4.55 -6.09
CA LYS A 102 -8.77 -5.22 -6.99
C LYS A 102 -8.08 -6.18 -7.97
N GLY A 103 -6.78 -6.01 -8.20
CA GLY A 103 -6.03 -6.82 -9.16
C GLY A 103 -5.69 -8.23 -8.67
N GLN A 104 -5.69 -8.50 -7.36
CA GLN A 104 -5.52 -9.85 -6.84
C GLN A 104 -6.70 -10.75 -7.23
N THR A 105 -6.42 -12.00 -7.58
CA THR A 105 -7.41 -13.00 -8.01
C THR A 105 -7.81 -13.93 -6.87
N SER A 106 -6.93 -14.07 -5.87
CA SER A 106 -7.17 -14.82 -4.64
C SER A 106 -7.95 -13.99 -3.60
N ARG A 107 -9.18 -13.61 -3.94
CA ARG A 107 -10.12 -13.02 -2.98
C ARG A 107 -11.12 -14.09 -2.59
N HIS A 108 -10.85 -14.78 -1.48
CA HIS A 108 -11.76 -15.74 -0.82
C HIS A 108 -12.61 -16.57 -1.78
N GLY A 109 -12.10 -17.72 -2.27
CA GLY A 109 -12.91 -18.75 -2.95
C GLY A 109 -14.09 -18.20 -3.76
N ALA A 110 -13.82 -17.32 -4.74
CA ALA A 110 -14.87 -16.83 -5.61
C ALA A 110 -15.52 -18.02 -6.34
N GLN A 111 -16.73 -17.86 -6.86
CA GLN A 111 -17.37 -18.94 -7.66
C GLN A 111 -16.57 -19.31 -8.92
N GLN A 112 -15.56 -18.50 -9.27
CA GLN A 112 -14.61 -18.78 -10.34
C GLN A 112 -13.30 -19.31 -9.75
N PRO A 113 -12.63 -20.26 -10.42
CA PRO A 113 -11.32 -20.75 -10.00
C PRO A 113 -10.35 -19.60 -9.79
N THR A 114 -9.67 -19.57 -8.63
CA THR A 114 -8.56 -18.66 -8.39
C THR A 114 -7.45 -18.99 -9.37
N ARG A 115 -7.25 -18.14 -10.39
CA ARG A 115 -6.02 -18.20 -11.19
C ARG A 115 -4.87 -17.66 -10.36
N GLU A 116 -3.68 -18.20 -10.58
CA GLU A 116 -2.46 -17.59 -10.05
C GLU A 116 -2.18 -16.26 -10.76
N GLU A 117 -1.65 -15.31 -10.01
CA GLU A 117 -1.11 -14.07 -10.54
C GLU A 117 0.09 -14.36 -11.47
N THR A 118 0.25 -13.58 -12.53
CA THR A 118 1.43 -13.71 -13.41
C THR A 118 2.65 -13.03 -12.81
N ALA A 119 3.84 -13.37 -13.30
CA ALA A 119 5.08 -12.71 -12.87
C ALA A 119 5.06 -11.19 -13.11
N ASP A 120 4.48 -10.75 -14.23
CA ASP A 120 4.37 -9.32 -14.55
C ASP A 120 3.37 -8.60 -13.64
N GLU A 121 2.24 -9.24 -13.32
CA GLU A 121 1.28 -8.71 -12.34
C GLU A 121 1.91 -8.55 -10.96
N ALA A 122 2.66 -9.55 -10.51
CA ALA A 122 3.37 -9.52 -9.24
C ALA A 122 4.42 -8.41 -9.18
N ARG A 123 5.22 -8.22 -10.23
CA ARG A 123 6.23 -7.16 -10.30
C ARG A 123 5.59 -5.77 -10.28
N MET A 124 4.56 -5.56 -11.10
CA MET A 124 3.78 -4.32 -11.09
C MET A 124 3.15 -4.03 -9.72
N ALA A 125 2.64 -5.06 -9.03
CA ALA A 125 2.10 -4.92 -7.68
C ALA A 125 3.18 -4.50 -6.67
N VAL A 126 4.39 -5.08 -6.77
CA VAL A 126 5.54 -4.70 -5.94
C VAL A 126 5.97 -3.25 -6.19
N ASP A 127 5.98 -2.79 -7.44
CA ASP A 127 6.35 -1.40 -7.77
C ASP A 127 5.33 -0.39 -7.25
N LEU A 128 4.03 -0.68 -7.40
CA LEU A 128 2.94 0.10 -6.80
C LEU A 128 3.06 0.14 -5.28
N ALA A 129 3.25 -1.02 -4.65
CA ALA A 129 3.40 -1.11 -3.20
C ALA A 129 4.63 -0.35 -2.71
N THR A 130 5.76 -0.43 -3.41
CA THR A 130 6.99 0.32 -3.09
C THR A 130 6.71 1.82 -3.04
N SER A 131 6.01 2.35 -4.04
CA SER A 131 5.64 3.77 -4.12
C SER A 131 4.72 4.17 -2.97
N LEU A 132 3.64 3.42 -2.73
CA LEU A 132 2.67 3.70 -1.68
C LEU A 132 3.29 3.60 -0.28
N VAL A 133 4.04 2.52 0.00
CA VAL A 133 4.73 2.33 1.29
C VAL A 133 5.65 3.51 1.57
N ARG A 134 6.46 3.92 0.59
CA ARG A 134 7.34 5.08 0.73
C ARG A 134 6.54 6.35 1.02
N TRP A 135 5.49 6.62 0.26
CA TRP A 135 4.70 7.84 0.44
C TRP A 135 4.02 7.93 1.82
N PHE A 136 3.48 6.82 2.33
CA PHE A 136 2.90 6.80 3.67
C PHE A 136 3.96 6.83 4.78
N ALA A 137 5.09 6.13 4.61
CA ALA A 137 6.18 6.11 5.59
C ALA A 137 6.87 7.47 5.73
N ASP A 138 7.10 8.15 4.61
CA ASP A 138 7.74 9.47 4.58
C ASP A 138 6.78 10.59 5.01
N GLY A 139 5.48 10.29 5.19
CA GLY A 139 4.44 11.28 5.47
C GLY A 139 4.10 12.18 4.28
N ALA A 140 4.54 11.80 3.08
CA ALA A 140 4.18 12.45 1.83
C ALA A 140 2.69 12.28 1.50
N VAL A 141 2.06 11.23 2.04
CA VAL A 141 0.60 11.10 2.17
C VAL A 141 0.26 11.08 3.65
N ARG A 142 -0.56 12.05 4.08
CA ARG A 142 -0.97 12.19 5.48
C ARG A 142 -2.36 12.79 5.58
N ARG A 143 -3.00 12.64 6.75
CA ARG A 143 -4.21 13.39 7.05
C ARG A 143 -3.88 14.88 7.19
N ARG A 144 -4.78 15.73 6.70
CA ARG A 144 -4.68 17.19 6.81
C ARG A 144 -4.70 17.64 8.27
#